data_AF-A0A7S1UZ84-F1
#
_entry.id   AF-A0A7S1UZ84-F1
#
_cell.length_a   1.000
_cell.length_b   1.000
_cell.length_c   1.000
_cell.angle_alpha   90.00
_cell.angle_beta   90.00
_cell.angle_gamma   90.00
#
_symmetry.space_group_name_H-M   'P 1'
#
loop_
_entity.id
_entity.type
_entity.pdbx_description
1 polymer ?
#
loop_
_entity_poly.entity_id
_entity_poly.type
_entity_poly.pdbx_seq_one_letter_code
_entity_poly.pdbx_strand_id
1 'polypeptide(L)'
;STTRLGAELFLSGYNHKLQNLLERWILAFEEFESNLTPELVDRLKAKLEQELQNFFVYDPYQHAMYGMDEILMQVKYTPQDRLEVLKDLTLQDILAFHQRILCRFDLELLVHGNVTPTEAKMYATLLLDGLKPKPLLSSSGAASSSSNAMIPLRYERQ
;
A
#
# COMPACT_ATOMS: atom_id res chain seq x y z
N SER A 1 5.17 -2.86 0.91
CA SER A 1 4.61 -3.26 2.22
C SER A 1 3.13 -2.93 2.22
N THR A 2 2.29 -3.74 2.88
CA THR A 2 0.87 -3.40 3.07
C THR A 2 0.73 -2.71 4.42
N THR A 3 0.00 -1.60 4.46
CA THR A 3 -0.30 -0.89 5.71
C THR A 3 -1.79 -0.97 5.99
N ARG A 4 -2.21 -0.49 7.16
CA ARG A 4 -3.63 -0.46 7.53
C ARG A 4 -4.47 0.39 6.59
N LEU A 5 -3.89 1.46 6.05
CA LEU A 5 -4.60 2.46 5.23
C LEU A 5 -4.35 2.30 3.73
N GLY A 6 -3.43 1.42 3.32
CA GLY A 6 -3.12 1.23 1.91
C GLY A 6 -1.88 0.38 1.69
N ALA A 7 -1.05 0.83 0.75
CA ALA A 7 0.19 0.16 0.38
C ALA A 7 1.33 1.17 0.33
N GLU A 8 2.51 0.71 0.73
CA GLU A 8 3.76 1.47 0.65
C GLU A 8 4.70 0.79 -0.34
N LEU A 9 5.23 1.57 -1.26
CA LEU A 9 6.27 1.15 -2.19
C LEU A 9 7.57 1.84 -1.82
N PHE A 10 8.60 1.03 -1.54
CA PHE A 10 9.95 1.53 -1.33
C PHE A 10 10.81 1.13 -2.53
N LEU A 11 11.23 2.11 -3.32
CA LEU A 11 12.20 1.94 -4.40
C LEU A 11 13.51 2.63 -4.01
N SER A 12 14.62 1.91 -4.13
CA SER A 12 15.95 2.44 -3.83
C SER A 12 17.00 1.86 -4.78
N GLY A 13 18.10 2.58 -5.00
CA GLY A 13 19.18 2.17 -5.88
C GLY A 13 19.72 3.32 -6.73
N TYR A 14 20.29 2.98 -7.90
CA TYR A 14 20.89 3.96 -8.80
C TYR A 14 19.83 4.78 -9.56
N ASN A 15 19.95 6.11 -9.50
CA ASN A 15 18.97 7.05 -10.08
C ASN A 15 18.66 6.76 -11.58
N HIS A 16 19.68 6.53 -12.41
CA HIS A 16 19.53 6.36 -13.86
C HIS A 16 18.64 5.18 -14.31
N LYS A 17 18.33 4.20 -13.44
CA LYS A 17 17.40 3.09 -13.74
C LYS A 17 16.10 3.15 -12.93
N LEU A 18 15.97 4.11 -12.03
CA LEU A 18 14.82 4.22 -11.14
C LEU A 18 13.53 4.47 -11.95
N GLN A 19 13.61 5.32 -12.98
CA GLN A 19 12.51 5.57 -13.89
C GLN A 19 12.06 4.28 -14.60
N ASN A 20 12.98 3.55 -15.24
CA ASN A 20 12.65 2.29 -15.94
C ASN A 20 12.03 1.24 -15.01
N LEU A 21 12.48 1.20 -13.74
CA LEU A 21 11.91 0.29 -12.74
C LEU A 21 10.49 0.71 -12.35
N LEU A 22 10.26 2.02 -12.16
CA LEU A 22 8.95 2.58 -11.86
C LEU A 22 7.95 2.33 -12.99
N GLU A 23 8.36 2.55 -14.24
CA GLU A 23 7.54 2.26 -15.43
C GLU A 23 7.16 0.77 -15.51
N ARG A 24 8.13 -0.13 -15.30
CA ARG A 24 7.84 -1.58 -15.24
C ARG A 24 6.90 -1.96 -14.11
N TRP A 25 7.01 -1.29 -12.97
CA TRP A 25 6.12 -1.52 -11.84
C TRP A 25 4.69 -1.09 -12.16
N ILE A 26 4.51 0.07 -12.80
CA ILE A 26 3.20 0.53 -13.30
C ILE A 26 2.60 -0.47 -14.30
N LEU A 27 3.41 -0.92 -15.28
CA LEU A 27 2.99 -1.93 -16.26
C LEU A 27 2.52 -3.23 -15.58
N ALA A 28 3.17 -3.65 -14.50
CA ALA A 28 2.76 -4.84 -13.76
C ALA A 28 1.37 -4.71 -13.10
N PHE A 29 0.93 -3.50 -12.76
CA PHE A 29 -0.44 -3.25 -12.30
C PHE A 29 -1.45 -3.33 -13.46
N GLU A 30 -1.10 -2.81 -14.63
CA GLU A 30 -1.95 -2.90 -15.81
C GLU A 30 -2.15 -4.36 -16.25
N GLU A 31 -1.08 -5.15 -16.22
CA GLU A 31 -1.08 -6.56 -16.63
C GLU A 31 -1.55 -7.51 -15.51
N PHE A 32 -1.83 -7.01 -14.30
CA PHE A 32 -2.14 -7.83 -13.13
C PHE A 32 -3.27 -8.82 -13.38
N GLU A 33 -4.40 -8.34 -13.95
CA GLU A 33 -5.58 -9.18 -14.17
C GLU A 33 -5.34 -10.28 -15.20
N SER A 34 -4.55 -9.97 -16.22
CA SER A 34 -4.22 -10.93 -17.28
C SER A 34 -3.26 -12.02 -16.79
N ASN A 35 -2.43 -11.71 -15.81
CA ASN A 35 -1.46 -12.62 -15.21
C ASN A 35 -2.03 -13.40 -14.02
N LEU A 36 -3.21 -13.05 -13.52
CA LEU A 36 -3.82 -13.66 -12.34
C LEU A 36 -4.59 -14.94 -12.70
N THR A 37 -3.93 -16.09 -12.61
CA THR A 37 -4.57 -17.40 -12.86
C THR A 37 -5.13 -18.02 -11.57
N PRO A 38 -6.15 -18.90 -11.67
CA PRO A 38 -6.67 -19.64 -10.50
C PRO A 38 -5.59 -20.41 -9.75
N GLU A 39 -4.66 -21.07 -10.46
CA GLU A 39 -3.59 -21.87 -9.85
C GLU A 39 -2.56 -20.99 -9.11
N LEU A 40 -2.37 -19.75 -9.56
CA LEU A 40 -1.56 -18.76 -8.84
C LEU A 40 -2.26 -18.33 -7.55
N VAL A 41 -3.55 -18.05 -7.63
CA VAL A 41 -4.36 -17.68 -6.45
C VAL A 41 -4.33 -18.79 -5.40
N ASP A 42 -4.56 -20.04 -5.79
CA ASP A 42 -4.54 -21.18 -4.86
C ASP A 42 -3.18 -21.33 -4.16
N ARG A 43 -2.09 -21.17 -4.92
CA ARG A 43 -0.73 -21.21 -4.37
C ARG A 43 -0.46 -20.07 -3.38
N LEU A 44 -0.93 -18.86 -3.70
CA LEU A 44 -0.79 -17.70 -2.82
C LEU A 44 -1.65 -17.86 -1.56
N LYS A 45 -2.88 -18.40 -1.69
CA LYS A 45 -3.75 -18.72 -0.56
C LYS A 45 -3.08 -19.74 0.37
N ALA A 46 -2.54 -20.84 -0.17
CA ALA A 46 -1.86 -21.86 0.62
C ALA A 46 -0.63 -21.31 1.35
N LYS A 47 0.16 -20.45 0.68
CA LYS A 47 1.31 -19.78 1.31
C LYS A 47 0.86 -18.85 2.45
N LEU A 48 -0.15 -18.02 2.21
CA LEU A 48 -0.68 -17.10 3.22
C LEU A 48 -1.29 -17.85 4.40
N GLU A 49 -2.00 -18.95 4.16
CA GLU A 49 -2.54 -19.83 5.20
C GLU A 49 -1.42 -20.37 6.08
N GLN A 50 -0.32 -20.87 5.48
CA GLN A 50 0.84 -21.33 6.24
C GLN A 50 1.48 -20.21 7.06
N GLU A 51 1.65 -19.01 6.49
CA GLU A 51 2.17 -17.84 7.22
C GLU A 51 1.29 -17.46 8.42
N LEU A 52 -0.03 -17.49 8.27
CA LEU A 52 -0.98 -17.23 9.34
C LEU A 52 -1.00 -18.34 10.39
N GLN A 53 -0.87 -19.61 9.99
CA GLN A 53 -0.78 -20.73 10.94
C GLN A 53 0.52 -20.72 11.75
N ASN A 54 1.63 -20.28 11.13
CA ASN A 54 2.91 -20.15 11.83
C ASN A 54 2.84 -19.21 13.04
N PHE A 55 1.92 -18.24 13.04
CA PHE A 55 1.71 -17.37 14.19
C PHE A 55 1.44 -18.15 15.49
N PHE A 56 0.72 -19.27 15.44
CA PHE A 56 0.36 -20.04 16.64
C PHE A 56 1.53 -20.77 17.30
N VAL A 57 2.65 -20.91 16.58
CA VAL A 57 3.86 -21.56 17.07
C VAL A 57 4.99 -20.58 17.39
N TYR A 58 4.72 -19.28 17.32
CA TYR A 58 5.67 -18.24 17.72
C TYR A 58 5.95 -18.24 19.22
N ASP A 59 7.08 -17.66 19.60
CA ASP A 59 7.51 -17.61 21.01
C ASP A 59 6.57 -16.71 21.85
N PRO A 60 6.41 -16.97 23.16
CA PRO A 60 5.51 -16.21 24.03
C PRO A 60 5.74 -14.69 24.03
N TYR A 61 7.00 -14.25 23.85
CA TYR A 61 7.32 -12.83 23.72
C TYR A 61 6.66 -12.19 22.50
N GLN A 62 6.61 -12.89 21.35
CA GLN A 62 5.98 -12.39 20.13
C GLN A 62 4.46 -12.30 20.30
N HIS A 63 3.84 -13.27 20.99
CA HIS A 63 2.42 -13.20 21.34
C HIS A 63 2.12 -12.04 22.29
N ALA A 64 2.97 -11.79 23.28
CA ALA A 64 2.82 -10.65 24.18
C ALA A 64 2.89 -9.31 23.42
N MET A 65 3.87 -9.14 22.52
CA MET A 65 3.98 -7.95 21.68
C MET A 65 2.76 -7.78 20.76
N TYR A 66 2.31 -8.87 20.15
CA TYR A 66 1.11 -8.87 19.30
C TYR A 66 -0.15 -8.46 20.10
N GLY A 67 -0.31 -8.98 21.32
CA GLY A 67 -1.43 -8.64 22.20
C GLY A 67 -1.40 -7.18 22.68
N MET A 68 -0.22 -6.62 22.94
CA MET A 68 -0.09 -5.18 23.22
C MET A 68 -0.58 -4.34 22.03
N ASP A 69 -0.15 -4.69 20.82
CA ASP A 69 -0.57 -4.02 19.60
C ASP A 69 -2.08 -4.16 19.35
N GLU A 70 -2.67 -5.32 19.69
CA GLU A 70 -4.12 -5.53 19.60
C GLU A 70 -4.93 -4.66 20.55
N ILE A 71 -4.47 -4.46 21.79
CA ILE A 71 -5.14 -3.60 22.77
C ILE A 71 -5.06 -2.13 22.35
N LEU A 72 -3.96 -1.71 21.73
CA LEU A 72 -3.73 -0.32 21.34
C LEU A 72 -4.47 0.08 20.04
N MET A 73 -4.80 -0.89 19.19
CA MET A 73 -5.48 -0.63 17.93
C MET A 73 -7.00 -0.55 18.08
N GLN A 74 -7.61 0.46 17.45
CA GLN A 74 -9.08 0.59 17.43
C GLN A 74 -9.77 -0.52 16.62
N VAL A 75 -9.13 -0.99 15.54
CA VAL A 75 -9.62 -2.10 14.70
C VAL A 75 -8.42 -2.94 14.30
N LYS A 76 -8.45 -4.23 14.62
CA LYS A 76 -7.44 -5.21 14.22
C LYS A 76 -8.12 -6.51 13.82
N TYR A 77 -7.68 -7.09 12.70
CA TYR A 77 -8.13 -8.39 12.24
C TYR A 77 -7.09 -9.43 12.64
N THR A 78 -7.48 -10.38 13.49
CA THR A 78 -6.56 -11.38 14.03
C THR A 78 -6.16 -12.41 12.98
N PRO A 79 -5.05 -13.14 13.17
CA PRO A 79 -4.70 -14.27 12.30
C PRO A 79 -5.85 -15.27 12.13
N GLN A 80 -6.64 -15.50 13.19
CA GLN A 80 -7.83 -16.34 13.19
C GLN A 80 -8.92 -15.78 12.27
N ASP A 81 -9.27 -14.50 12.40
CA ASP A 81 -10.29 -13.85 11.55
C ASP A 81 -9.88 -13.91 10.07
N ARG A 82 -8.59 -13.67 9.81
CA ARG A 82 -8.02 -13.72 8.45
C ARG A 82 -8.05 -15.14 7.89
N LEU A 83 -7.75 -16.15 8.70
CA LEU A 83 -7.82 -17.57 8.30
C LEU A 83 -9.26 -18.01 7.99
N GLU A 84 -10.23 -17.50 8.74
CA GLU A 84 -11.65 -17.81 8.51
C GLU A 84 -12.11 -17.28 7.15
N VAL A 85 -11.85 -15.99 6.87
CA VAL A 85 -12.24 -15.35 5.60
C VAL A 85 -11.43 -15.88 4.41
N LEU A 86 -10.18 -16.30 4.61
CA LEU A 86 -9.32 -16.80 3.54
C LEU A 86 -9.91 -18.04 2.85
N LYS A 87 -10.70 -18.85 3.56
CA LYS A 87 -11.35 -20.05 3.00
C LYS A 87 -12.26 -19.68 1.84
N ASP A 88 -13.08 -18.65 2.04
CA ASP A 88 -14.12 -18.22 1.10
C ASP A 88 -13.61 -17.21 0.05
N LEU A 89 -12.36 -16.73 0.17
CA LEU A 89 -11.78 -15.76 -0.75
C LEU A 89 -11.71 -16.35 -2.18
N THR A 90 -12.37 -15.67 -3.13
CA THR A 90 -12.39 -16.08 -4.55
C THR A 90 -11.47 -15.22 -5.41
N LEU A 91 -11.15 -15.71 -6.61
CA LEU A 91 -10.46 -14.94 -7.64
C LEU A 91 -11.20 -13.63 -7.98
N GLN A 92 -12.54 -13.68 -8.02
CA GLN A 92 -13.36 -12.50 -8.34
C GLN A 92 -13.25 -11.42 -7.27
N ASP A 93 -13.14 -11.81 -5.99
CA ASP A 93 -12.93 -10.85 -4.90
C ASP A 93 -11.60 -10.10 -5.05
N ILE A 94 -10.55 -10.80 -5.49
CA ILE A 94 -9.23 -10.21 -5.72
C ILE A 94 -9.26 -9.24 -6.90
N LEU A 95 -9.91 -9.61 -8.01
CA LEU A 95 -10.08 -8.74 -9.18
C LEU A 95 -10.92 -7.50 -8.84
N ALA A 96 -12.02 -7.69 -8.11
CA ALA A 96 -12.85 -6.58 -7.64
C ALA A 96 -12.05 -5.64 -6.71
N PHE A 97 -11.21 -6.19 -5.84
CA PHE A 97 -10.34 -5.41 -4.98
C PHE A 97 -9.27 -4.65 -5.76
N HIS A 98 -8.63 -5.28 -6.74
CA HIS A 98 -7.64 -4.65 -7.63
C HIS A 98 -8.21 -3.41 -8.32
N GLN A 99 -9.40 -3.53 -8.90
CA GLN A 99 -10.09 -2.39 -9.52
C GLN A 99 -10.42 -1.30 -8.49
N ARG A 100 -10.91 -1.70 -7.30
CA ARG A 100 -11.31 -0.76 -6.25
C ARG A 100 -10.13 0.06 -5.71
N ILE A 101 -8.98 -0.57 -5.48
CA ILE A 101 -7.81 0.11 -4.89
C ILE A 101 -7.18 1.11 -5.87
N LEU A 102 -7.22 0.81 -7.18
CA LEU A 102 -6.70 1.72 -8.21
C LEU A 102 -7.69 2.84 -8.57
N CYS A 103 -8.99 2.61 -8.41
CA CYS A 103 -10.00 3.60 -8.74
C CYS A 103 -9.83 4.93 -7.98
N ARG A 104 -9.43 4.88 -6.71
CA ARG A 104 -9.41 6.03 -5.80
C ARG A 104 -8.37 5.84 -4.71
N PHE A 105 -7.28 6.59 -4.77
CA PHE A 105 -6.26 6.63 -3.72
C PHE A 105 -5.59 8.01 -3.67
N ASP A 106 -5.00 8.34 -2.52
CA ASP A 106 -4.10 9.47 -2.36
C ASP A 106 -2.65 9.01 -2.48
N LEU A 107 -1.83 9.78 -3.19
CA LEU A 107 -0.41 9.50 -3.35
C LEU A 107 0.41 10.42 -2.45
N GLU A 108 1.03 9.85 -1.42
CA GLU A 108 2.09 10.51 -0.66
C GLU A 108 3.44 9.97 -1.13
N LEU A 109 4.33 10.86 -1.61
CA LEU A 109 5.61 10.49 -2.18
C LEU A 109 6.75 11.24 -1.51
N LEU A 110 7.74 10.50 -1.01
CA LEU A 110 9.03 11.01 -0.55
C LEU A 110 10.12 10.60 -1.53
N VAL A 111 10.74 11.58 -2.18
CA VAL A 111 11.92 11.37 -3.02
C VAL A 111 13.14 11.97 -2.32
N HIS A 112 14.16 11.16 -2.12
CA HIS A 112 15.40 11.58 -1.48
C HIS A 112 16.61 10.97 -2.20
N GLY A 113 17.72 11.72 -2.26
CA GLY A 113 18.99 11.30 -2.85
C GLY A 113 19.46 12.22 -3.97
N ASN A 114 20.20 11.67 -4.94
CA ASN A 114 20.74 12.40 -6.08
C ASN A 114 19.69 12.60 -7.18
N VAL A 115 18.64 13.35 -6.88
CA VAL A 115 17.50 13.63 -7.77
C VAL A 115 17.15 15.11 -7.68
N THR A 116 16.89 15.75 -8.82
CA THR A 116 16.46 17.14 -8.88
C THR A 116 14.96 17.29 -8.55
N PRO A 117 14.49 18.48 -8.13
CA PRO A 117 13.07 18.72 -7.91
C PRO A 117 12.20 18.46 -9.16
N THR A 118 12.75 18.64 -10.36
CA THR A 118 12.07 18.38 -11.63
C THR A 118 11.89 16.88 -11.87
N GLU A 119 12.93 16.08 -11.66
CA GLU A 119 12.86 14.62 -11.76
C GLU A 119 11.92 14.03 -10.70
N ALA A 120 11.93 14.57 -9.47
CA ALA A 120 11.01 14.15 -8.42
C ALA A 120 9.54 14.38 -8.81
N LYS A 121 9.23 15.55 -9.41
CA LYS A 121 7.89 15.84 -9.94
C LYS A 121 7.53 14.91 -11.11
N MET A 122 8.49 14.59 -11.97
CA MET A 122 8.30 13.66 -13.08
C MET A 122 7.89 12.25 -12.59
N TYR A 123 8.47 11.76 -11.48
CA TYR A 123 8.05 10.48 -10.90
C TYR A 123 6.62 10.51 -10.37
N ALA A 124 6.22 11.61 -9.74
CA ALA A 124 4.85 11.79 -9.29
C ALA A 124 3.87 11.82 -10.48
N THR A 125 4.18 12.56 -11.54
CA THR A 125 3.34 12.58 -12.75
C THR A 125 3.27 11.22 -13.41
N LEU A 126 4.39 10.50 -13.52
CA LEU A 126 4.42 9.15 -14.11
C LEU A 126 3.50 8.17 -13.34
N LEU A 127 3.52 8.21 -12.01
CA LEU A 127 2.63 7.38 -11.18
C LEU A 127 1.16 7.74 -11.37
N LEU A 128 0.83 9.03 -11.39
CA LEU A 128 -0.56 9.49 -11.55
C LEU A 128 -1.08 9.20 -12.96
N ASP A 129 -0.27 9.39 -13.99
CA ASP A 129 -0.63 9.14 -15.38
C ASP A 129 -0.74 7.64 -15.69
N GLY A 130 0.10 6.82 -15.05
CA GLY A 130 0.06 5.37 -15.16
C GLY A 130 -1.13 4.74 -14.45
N LEU A 131 -1.35 5.11 -13.18
CA LEU A 131 -2.38 4.49 -12.35
C LEU A 131 -3.77 5.14 -12.49
N LYS A 132 -3.84 6.37 -13.02
CA LYS A 132 -5.07 7.13 -13.32
C LYS A 132 -6.12 7.13 -12.18
N PRO A 133 -5.73 7.46 -10.93
CA PRO A 133 -6.70 7.52 -9.84
C PRO A 133 -7.76 8.59 -10.10
N LYS A 134 -9.02 8.30 -9.76
CA LYS A 134 -10.04 9.34 -9.68
C LYS A 134 -9.74 10.20 -8.45
N PRO A 135 -9.80 11.54 -8.57
CA PRO A 135 -9.55 12.42 -7.44
C PRO A 135 -10.54 12.10 -6.31
N LEU A 136 -10.03 11.97 -5.08
CA LEU A 136 -10.89 12.02 -3.91
C LEU A 136 -11.56 13.40 -3.91
N LEU A 137 -12.84 13.43 -3.52
CA LEU A 137 -13.67 14.65 -3.49
C LEU A 137 -12.80 15.86 -3.12
N SER A 138 -12.72 16.85 -4.01
CA SER A 138 -12.12 18.12 -3.63
C SER A 138 -12.87 18.58 -2.39
N SER A 139 -12.16 18.81 -1.29
CA SER A 139 -12.68 19.62 -0.20
C SER A 139 -12.99 20.98 -0.80
N SER A 140 -14.23 21.13 -1.29
CA SER A 140 -14.81 22.41 -1.63
C SER A 140 -14.99 23.14 -0.31
N GLY A 141 -13.93 23.85 0.10
CA GLY A 141 -13.84 24.51 1.39
C GLY A 141 -12.41 24.88 1.78
N ALA A 142 -11.89 25.94 1.16
CA ALA A 142 -10.75 26.77 1.59
C ALA A 142 -9.32 26.20 1.46
N ALA A 143 -8.68 26.50 0.33
CA ALA A 143 -7.30 27.02 0.28
C ALA A 143 -6.99 27.56 -1.12
N SER A 144 -7.65 28.66 -1.52
CA SER A 144 -7.05 29.55 -2.51
C SER A 144 -5.96 30.37 -1.81
N SER A 145 -4.80 30.45 -2.45
CA SER A 145 -3.77 31.47 -2.21
C SER A 145 -3.08 31.48 -0.83
N SER A 146 -1.95 30.78 -0.73
CA SER A 146 -0.72 31.42 -0.23
C SER A 146 0.51 30.57 -0.54
N SER A 147 1.37 31.13 -1.39
CA SER A 147 2.78 30.78 -1.51
C SER A 147 3.44 30.76 -0.12
N ASN A 148 3.81 29.59 0.37
CA ASN A 148 5.05 29.31 1.11
C ASN A 148 5.03 27.85 1.58
N ALA A 149 6.00 27.08 1.09
CA ALA A 149 6.33 25.79 1.65
C ALA A 149 6.97 26.00 3.03
N MET A 150 6.27 25.65 4.13
CA MET A 150 6.88 25.15 5.37
C MET A 150 5.81 24.60 6.34
N ILE A 151 6.18 23.52 7.01
CA ILE A 151 5.44 22.59 7.89
C ILE A 151 4.90 23.26 9.18
N PRO A 152 3.88 22.68 9.85
CA PRO A 152 3.88 22.69 11.31
C PRO A 152 3.81 21.28 11.91
N LEU A 153 4.87 20.96 12.68
CA LEU A 153 4.86 19.95 13.74
C LEU A 153 3.91 20.46 14.85
N ARG A 154 2.86 19.72 15.17
CA ARG A 154 2.14 19.90 16.45
C ARG A 154 2.64 18.87 17.44
N TYR A 155 3.50 19.34 18.35
CA TYR A 155 3.78 18.71 19.62
C TYR A 155 2.93 19.43 20.66
N GLU A 156 1.93 18.76 21.23
CA GLU A 156 1.33 19.17 22.49
C GLU A 156 1.49 18.01 23.47
N ARG A 157 2.33 18.21 24.49
CA ARG A 157 2.20 17.54 25.78
C ARG A 157 1.89 18.60 26.82
N GLN A 158 0.95 18.27 27.69
CA GLN A 158 0.71 18.93 28.98
C GLN A 158 1.95 18.88 29.87
#